data_AF-A0A6H0T8R6-F1
#
_entry.id   AF-A0A6H0T8R6-F1
#
_cell.length_a   1.000
_cell.length_b   1.000
_cell.length_c   1.000
_cell.angle_alpha   90.00
_cell.angle_beta   90.00
_cell.angle_gamma   90.00
#
_symmetry.space_group_name_H-M   'P 1'
#
loop_
_entity.id
_entity.type
_entity.pdbx_description
1 polymer ?
#
loop_
_entity_poly.entity_id
_entity_poly.type
_entity_poly.pdbx_seq_one_letter_code
_entity_poly.pdbx_strand_id
1 'polypeptide(L)'
;MGGGVVGAYYQAQTPSAKSAIGIMVMHAEGDYLKFNACTELSERGFNVLCVNNSFSKNLATSGVDFEQFMIDAGKAVSYLKEQAGIKKVVLLGHSGGGAMLSAYQNIAENGLAACNGVEKIAPCSSEKLANLPKADGIILLDANYGLSTMTLLSLNPAILDENQPQKRDESLSLFKPQNGFSPTGATYTADFTQRFQQGISARMNRLIAQAQRRQAAIAKGEGLYKGNEPMIIADAHYLGMNNRFYSQDPRFLSRTEQEWDLLKADGSKVKQIIHTVRPAKNLKDRDGDFNTSALKTSVNSFLTTFAIRTDEKTFGYNQSGFTGVDWDSTQTSPISAVKGIRVPLLTMGMTGNWEFLAAEKIYQNAASQDKTLVFVEGASHLITPCKECENVAGEFGDTVKTTYDFIGDWLGRFH
;
A
#
# COMPACT_ATOMS: atom_id res chain seq x y z
N MET A 1 14.39 19.30 4.56
CA MET A 1 14.26 18.78 5.94
C MET A 1 15.49 17.98 6.42
N GLY A 2 16.59 17.93 5.64
CA GLY A 2 17.83 17.24 6.02
C GLY A 2 17.79 15.72 5.76
N GLY A 3 18.96 15.09 5.69
CA GLY A 3 19.09 13.62 5.59
C GLY A 3 18.38 12.97 4.39
N GLY A 4 18.36 13.63 3.24
CA GLY A 4 17.70 13.13 2.02
C GLY A 4 16.20 13.38 1.94
N VAL A 5 15.57 13.95 2.98
CA VAL A 5 14.13 14.28 2.97
C VAL A 5 13.89 15.63 2.31
N VAL A 6 13.21 15.58 1.17
CA VAL A 6 12.91 16.74 0.30
C VAL A 6 11.40 16.94 0.26
N GLY A 7 10.95 18.19 0.39
CA GLY A 7 9.53 18.51 0.32
C GLY A 7 9.26 19.78 -0.47
N ALA A 8 8.05 19.85 -1.03
CA ALA A 8 7.47 21.01 -1.67
C ALA A 8 6.26 21.46 -0.85
N TYR A 9 6.27 22.72 -0.43
CA TYR A 9 5.22 23.33 0.38
C TYR A 9 4.29 24.16 -0.52
N TYR A 10 3.05 23.69 -0.66
CA TYR A 10 1.99 24.31 -1.45
C TYR A 10 1.10 25.11 -0.52
N GLN A 11 1.11 26.41 -0.67
CA GLN A 11 0.28 27.30 0.14
C GLN A 11 -1.14 27.34 -0.39
N ALA A 12 -2.11 27.43 0.53
CA ALA A 12 -3.49 27.69 0.19
C ALA A 12 -3.61 28.93 -0.72
N GLN A 13 -4.27 28.79 -1.88
CA GLN A 13 -4.39 29.90 -2.82
C GLN A 13 -5.17 31.08 -2.24
N THR A 14 -6.19 30.81 -1.43
CA THR A 14 -6.93 31.82 -0.67
C THR A 14 -6.91 31.46 0.81
N PRO A 15 -6.16 32.21 1.65
CA PRO A 15 -6.10 31.98 3.09
C PRO A 15 -7.48 32.04 3.75
N SER A 16 -7.82 31.01 4.52
CA SER A 16 -9.07 30.92 5.28
C SER A 16 -8.89 30.05 6.53
N ALA A 17 -9.97 29.74 7.24
CA ALA A 17 -9.92 28.77 8.35
C ALA A 17 -9.33 27.41 7.90
N LYS A 18 -9.57 27.00 6.64
CA LYS A 18 -9.01 25.78 6.02
C LYS A 18 -7.49 25.76 6.01
N SER A 19 -6.86 26.93 5.88
CA SER A 19 -5.40 27.04 5.82
C SER A 19 -4.72 26.73 7.16
N ALA A 20 -5.47 26.67 8.26
CA ALA A 20 -4.96 26.19 9.54
C ALA A 20 -4.78 24.67 9.60
N ILE A 21 -5.27 23.93 8.59
CA ILE A 21 -5.04 22.50 8.44
C ILE A 21 -3.89 22.31 7.44
N GLY A 22 -2.80 21.72 7.92
CA GLY A 22 -1.65 21.31 7.12
C GLY A 22 -1.77 19.84 6.73
N ILE A 23 -1.66 19.52 5.44
CA ILE A 23 -1.80 18.15 4.93
C ILE A 23 -0.42 17.65 4.50
N MET A 24 0.06 16.57 5.10
CA MET A 24 1.30 15.91 4.70
C MET A 24 1.00 14.78 3.72
N VAL A 25 1.55 14.87 2.51
CA VAL A 25 1.43 13.85 1.47
C VAL A 25 2.78 13.17 1.30
N MET A 26 2.84 11.85 1.47
CA MET A 26 4.06 11.07 1.29
C MET A 26 3.75 9.64 0.83
N HIS A 27 4.61 9.10 -0.03
CA HIS A 27 4.60 7.69 -0.42
C HIS A 27 5.85 6.98 0.08
N ALA A 28 5.77 5.66 0.23
CA ALA A 28 6.89 4.82 0.62
C ALA A 28 8.09 4.88 -0.35
N GLU A 29 7.89 5.20 -1.63
CA GLU A 29 8.86 4.92 -2.71
C GLU A 29 8.72 5.87 -3.91
N GLY A 30 7.49 6.14 -4.36
CA GLY A 30 7.25 7.05 -5.47
C GLY A 30 7.64 8.49 -5.15
N ASP A 31 7.89 9.27 -6.22
CA ASP A 31 8.06 10.71 -6.10
C ASP A 31 6.69 11.40 -5.96
N TYR A 32 6.49 12.07 -4.81
CA TYR A 32 5.22 12.71 -4.47
C TYR A 32 5.30 14.23 -4.41
N LEU A 33 6.43 14.83 -4.82
CA LEU A 33 6.58 16.29 -4.81
C LEU A 33 5.55 17.01 -5.68
N LYS A 34 4.97 16.33 -6.67
CA LYS A 34 3.96 16.85 -7.60
C LYS A 34 2.73 15.94 -7.73
N PHE A 35 2.44 15.12 -6.72
CA PHE A 35 1.22 14.31 -6.73
C PHE A 35 0.00 15.24 -6.82
N ASN A 36 -1.08 14.81 -7.49
CA ASN A 36 -2.24 15.68 -7.73
C ASN A 36 -2.86 16.25 -6.44
N ALA A 37 -2.82 15.53 -5.32
CA ALA A 37 -3.25 16.05 -4.02
C ALA A 37 -2.56 17.37 -3.62
N CYS A 38 -1.31 17.59 -4.05
CA CYS A 38 -0.54 18.79 -3.73
C CYS A 38 -1.24 20.06 -4.23
N THR A 39 -1.65 20.06 -5.50
CA THR A 39 -2.32 21.22 -6.12
C THR A 39 -3.80 21.24 -5.77
N GLU A 40 -4.49 20.09 -5.88
CA GLU A 40 -5.94 20.01 -5.71
C GLU A 40 -6.42 20.43 -4.31
N LEU A 41 -5.67 20.08 -3.26
CA LEU A 41 -6.03 20.50 -1.90
C LEU A 41 -5.59 21.95 -1.62
N SER A 42 -4.50 22.42 -2.21
CA SER A 42 -4.07 23.82 -2.08
C SER A 42 -5.04 24.80 -2.74
N GLU A 43 -5.62 24.42 -3.88
CA GLU A 43 -6.69 25.13 -4.58
C GLU A 43 -7.99 25.17 -3.76
N ARG A 44 -8.22 24.14 -2.92
CA ARG A 44 -9.35 24.07 -2.00
C ARG A 44 -9.11 24.77 -0.65
N GLY A 45 -8.00 25.50 -0.52
CA GLY A 45 -7.71 26.39 0.61
C GLY A 45 -6.88 25.79 1.75
N PHE A 46 -6.33 24.58 1.57
CA PHE A 46 -5.47 23.91 2.56
C PHE A 46 -3.98 24.21 2.31
N ASN A 47 -3.16 24.16 3.36
CA ASN A 47 -1.71 24.12 3.18
C ASN A 47 -1.28 22.66 3.02
N VAL A 48 -0.45 22.36 2.02
CA VAL A 48 -0.05 20.98 1.70
C VAL A 48 1.46 20.87 1.65
N LEU A 49 2.03 19.95 2.41
CA LEU A 49 3.42 19.56 2.32
C LEU A 49 3.53 18.21 1.62
N CYS A 50 4.00 18.24 0.37
CA CYS A 50 4.28 17.06 -0.40
C CYS A 50 5.74 16.66 -0.27
N VAL A 51 6.02 15.42 0.16
CA VAL A 51 7.34 15.02 0.64
C VAL A 51 7.80 13.71 0.02
N ASN A 52 9.08 13.68 -0.30
CA ASN A 52 9.85 12.48 -0.57
C ASN A 52 10.67 12.11 0.67
N ASN A 53 10.52 10.87 1.14
CA ASN A 53 11.44 10.28 2.12
C ASN A 53 12.87 10.14 1.53
N SER A 54 13.84 9.75 2.36
CA SER A 54 15.27 9.72 1.99
C SER A 54 15.68 8.66 0.97
N PHE A 55 14.79 7.74 0.60
CA PHE A 55 15.11 6.66 -0.33
C PHE A 55 15.09 7.09 -1.80
N SER A 56 15.77 6.30 -2.63
CA SER A 56 15.72 6.44 -4.08
C SER A 56 14.28 6.41 -4.60
N LYS A 57 13.97 7.29 -5.56
CA LYS A 57 12.70 7.28 -6.30
C LYS A 57 12.80 6.47 -7.60
N ASN A 58 13.93 5.79 -7.82
CA ASN A 58 14.05 4.79 -8.87
C ASN A 58 13.35 3.50 -8.43
N LEU A 59 12.14 3.31 -8.94
CA LEU A 59 11.29 2.17 -8.62
C LEU A 59 11.87 0.81 -9.04
N ALA A 60 12.93 0.75 -9.86
CA ALA A 60 13.63 -0.50 -10.17
C ALA A 60 14.48 -1.05 -9.01
N THR A 61 14.56 -0.30 -7.90
CA THR A 61 15.24 -0.64 -6.66
C THR A 61 14.24 -0.66 -5.51
N SER A 62 14.37 -1.59 -4.56
CA SER A 62 13.45 -1.74 -3.41
C SER A 62 14.22 -1.66 -2.09
N GLY A 63 15.14 -0.68 -2.02
CA GLY A 63 16.06 -0.45 -0.91
C GLY A 63 15.47 0.35 0.24
N VAL A 64 14.15 0.33 0.43
CA VAL A 64 13.49 1.01 1.55
C VAL A 64 13.72 0.28 2.86
N ASP A 65 13.68 1.04 3.96
CA ASP A 65 13.74 0.52 5.32
C ASP A 65 12.60 1.09 6.16
N PHE A 66 11.94 0.18 6.89
CA PHE A 66 10.76 0.49 7.67
C PHE A 66 11.01 1.53 8.75
N GLU A 67 12.11 1.46 9.50
CA GLU A 67 12.28 2.40 10.61
C GLU A 67 12.65 3.79 10.08
N GLN A 68 13.46 3.82 9.02
CA GLN A 68 13.93 5.07 8.44
C GLN A 68 12.81 5.87 7.76
N PHE A 69 11.86 5.26 7.03
CA PHE A 69 10.76 6.04 6.46
C PHE A 69 9.78 6.60 7.52
N MET A 70 9.72 6.00 8.73
CA MET A 70 8.91 6.48 9.86
C MET A 70 9.58 7.71 10.47
N ILE A 71 10.90 7.66 10.63
CA ILE A 71 11.71 8.79 11.06
C ILE A 71 11.58 9.96 10.07
N ASP A 72 11.61 9.67 8.76
CA ASP A 72 11.47 10.69 7.72
C ASP A 72 10.08 11.31 7.68
N ALA A 73 9.01 10.51 7.85
CA ALA A 73 7.66 11.01 8.04
C ALA A 73 7.57 11.90 9.28
N GLY A 74 8.24 11.52 10.38
CA GLY A 74 8.35 12.32 11.61
C GLY A 74 8.91 13.72 11.38
N LYS A 75 9.96 13.85 10.57
CA LYS A 75 10.53 15.16 10.20
C LYS A 75 9.52 16.04 9.47
N ALA A 76 8.75 15.46 8.55
CA ALA A 76 7.74 16.19 7.78
C ALA A 76 6.56 16.65 8.65
N VAL A 77 6.12 15.82 9.60
CA VAL A 77 5.09 16.21 10.56
C VAL A 77 5.58 17.31 11.49
N SER A 78 6.80 17.21 12.04
CA SER A 78 7.40 18.29 12.84
C SER A 78 7.48 19.60 12.06
N TYR A 79 7.94 19.56 10.81
CA TYR A 79 8.03 20.74 9.97
C TYR A 79 6.66 21.44 9.82
N LEU A 80 5.58 20.69 9.56
CA LEU A 80 4.23 21.27 9.46
C LEU A 80 3.76 21.90 10.78
N LYS A 81 4.02 21.24 11.92
CA LYS A 81 3.64 21.76 13.24
C LYS A 81 4.39 23.03 13.63
N GLU A 82 5.58 23.26 13.07
CA GLU A 82 6.38 24.47 13.28
C GLU A 82 5.95 25.64 12.40
N GLN A 83 5.12 25.41 11.36
CA GLN A 83 4.68 26.48 10.47
C GLN A 83 3.66 27.40 11.17
N ALA A 84 3.87 28.71 11.03
CA ALA A 84 2.96 29.71 11.56
C ALA A 84 1.55 29.54 10.96
N GLY A 85 0.54 29.46 11.84
CA GLY A 85 -0.87 29.34 11.44
C GLY A 85 -1.39 27.92 11.28
N ILE A 86 -0.53 26.90 11.20
CA ILE A 86 -0.97 25.49 11.20
C ILE A 86 -1.38 25.09 12.63
N LYS A 87 -2.63 24.65 12.78
CA LYS A 87 -3.23 24.20 14.05
C LYS A 87 -3.48 22.70 14.08
N LYS A 88 -3.62 22.08 12.90
CA LYS A 88 -3.91 20.65 12.72
C LYS A 88 -3.06 20.10 11.61
N VAL A 89 -2.52 18.90 11.81
CA VAL A 89 -1.78 18.16 10.76
C VAL A 89 -2.55 16.91 10.37
N VAL A 90 -2.85 16.73 9.10
CA VAL A 90 -3.50 15.53 8.56
C VAL A 90 -2.52 14.80 7.64
N LEU A 91 -2.42 13.48 7.79
CA LEU A 91 -1.63 12.63 6.91
C LEU A 91 -2.47 12.20 5.71
N LEU A 92 -1.90 12.19 4.51
CA LEU A 92 -2.52 11.62 3.31
C LEU A 92 -1.57 10.60 2.70
N GLY A 93 -1.93 9.33 2.83
CA GLY A 93 -1.20 8.20 2.26
C GLY A 93 -1.96 7.62 1.09
N HIS A 94 -1.33 7.60 -0.09
CA HIS A 94 -1.85 6.95 -1.29
C HIS A 94 -1.06 5.67 -1.61
N SER A 95 -1.73 4.61 -2.09
CA SER A 95 -1.09 3.32 -2.41
C SER A 95 -0.22 2.79 -1.24
N GLY A 96 1.07 2.52 -1.46
CA GLY A 96 2.02 2.13 -0.41
C GLY A 96 2.30 3.22 0.64
N GLY A 97 2.01 4.48 0.31
CA GLY A 97 1.98 5.57 1.29
C GLY A 97 0.90 5.39 2.36
N GLY A 98 -0.23 4.74 2.03
CA GLY A 98 -1.27 4.43 3.00
C GLY A 98 -0.80 3.42 4.06
N ALA A 99 -0.10 2.38 3.61
CA ALA A 99 0.57 1.42 4.48
C ALA A 99 1.63 2.07 5.39
N MET A 100 2.49 2.91 4.80
CA MET A 100 3.52 3.63 5.55
C MET A 100 2.92 4.59 6.58
N LEU A 101 1.98 5.47 6.19
CA LEU A 101 1.46 6.51 7.08
C LEU A 101 0.49 5.98 8.14
N SER A 102 -0.21 4.87 7.88
CA SER A 102 -0.98 4.19 8.93
C SER A 102 -0.06 3.55 9.98
N ALA A 103 1.03 2.90 9.57
CA ALA A 103 2.03 2.39 10.51
C ALA A 103 2.67 3.53 11.33
N TYR A 104 3.02 4.63 10.66
CA TYR A 104 3.54 5.83 11.32
C TYR A 104 2.59 6.37 12.38
N GLN A 105 1.33 6.57 12.03
CA GLN A 105 0.35 7.14 12.96
C GLN A 105 0.08 6.20 14.13
N ASN A 106 0.04 4.88 13.89
CA ASN A 106 -0.10 3.89 14.95
C ASN A 106 1.08 3.96 15.95
N ILE A 107 2.32 4.02 15.46
CA ILE A 107 3.51 4.17 16.32
C ILE A 107 3.51 5.53 17.01
N ALA A 108 3.14 6.60 16.32
CA ALA A 108 3.07 7.92 16.93
C ALA A 108 2.05 7.94 18.08
N GLU A 109 0.89 7.27 17.93
CA GLU A 109 -0.15 7.24 18.96
C GLU A 109 0.16 6.33 20.14
N ASN A 110 0.77 5.16 19.89
CA ASN A 110 0.92 4.07 20.85
C ASN A 110 2.38 3.73 21.23
N GLY A 111 3.36 4.46 20.67
CA GLY A 111 4.79 4.24 20.91
C GLY A 111 5.31 2.92 20.32
N LEU A 112 6.47 2.47 20.83
CA LEU A 112 7.16 1.27 20.34
C LEU A 112 6.34 -0.02 20.50
N ALA A 113 5.36 -0.06 21.41
CA ALA A 113 4.47 -1.20 21.57
C ALA A 113 3.71 -1.54 20.27
N ALA A 114 3.43 -0.54 19.42
CA ALA A 114 2.76 -0.74 18.14
C ALA A 114 3.60 -1.57 17.13
N CYS A 115 4.91 -1.61 17.29
CA CYS A 115 5.80 -2.31 16.36
C CYS A 115 6.76 -3.32 17.03
N ASN A 116 6.62 -3.55 18.34
CA ASN A 116 7.41 -4.53 19.10
C ASN A 116 6.58 -5.71 19.63
N GLY A 117 5.34 -5.88 19.13
CA GLY A 117 4.49 -7.01 19.49
C GLY A 117 5.14 -8.35 19.14
N VAL A 118 4.89 -9.38 19.95
CA VAL A 118 5.45 -10.73 19.79
C VAL A 118 5.00 -11.41 18.49
N GLU A 119 3.90 -10.93 17.92
CA GLU A 119 3.40 -11.36 16.63
C GLU A 119 4.26 -10.84 15.47
N LYS A 120 5.02 -9.75 15.62
CA LYS A 120 5.82 -9.19 14.53
C LYS A 120 6.93 -10.15 14.08
N ILE A 121 7.10 -10.30 12.76
CA ILE A 121 8.20 -11.07 12.16
C ILE A 121 9.55 -10.48 12.54
N ALA A 122 9.64 -9.14 12.53
CA ALA A 122 10.76 -8.38 13.02
C ALA A 122 10.24 -7.18 13.82
N PRO A 123 10.52 -7.12 15.14
CA PRO A 123 10.19 -5.95 15.95
C PRO A 123 11.06 -4.75 15.54
N CYS A 124 10.60 -3.55 15.85
CA CYS A 124 11.42 -2.35 15.72
C CYS A 124 12.61 -2.39 16.69
N SER A 125 13.69 -1.72 16.31
CA SER A 125 14.94 -1.63 17.04
C SER A 125 15.37 -0.19 17.36
N SER A 126 14.91 0.80 16.58
CA SER A 126 15.26 2.20 16.80
C SER A 126 14.40 2.90 17.85
N GLU A 127 15.05 3.38 18.90
CA GLU A 127 14.48 4.28 19.90
C GLU A 127 13.96 5.61 19.33
N LYS A 128 14.37 6.00 18.11
CA LYS A 128 13.88 7.23 17.45
C LYS A 128 12.40 7.17 17.13
N LEU A 129 11.80 5.98 17.13
CA LEU A 129 10.37 5.78 16.91
C LEU A 129 9.52 6.01 18.16
N ALA A 130 10.13 6.09 19.35
CA ALA A 130 9.39 6.17 20.61
C ALA A 130 8.56 7.45 20.79
N ASN A 131 8.98 8.56 20.17
CA ASN A 131 8.39 9.89 20.36
C ASN A 131 8.05 10.57 19.02
N LEU A 132 7.49 9.81 18.06
CA LEU A 132 7.06 10.40 16.79
C LEU A 132 5.90 11.39 17.03
N PRO A 133 5.90 12.56 16.38
CA PRO A 133 4.84 13.54 16.56
C PRO A 133 3.52 13.04 15.94
N LYS A 134 2.47 12.96 16.75
CA LYS A 134 1.13 12.52 16.30
C LYS A 134 0.53 13.52 15.30
N ALA A 135 -0.08 13.02 14.23
CA ALA A 135 -1.01 13.81 13.42
C ALA A 135 -2.39 13.87 14.09
N ASP A 136 -3.23 14.80 13.62
CA ASP A 136 -4.60 15.04 14.08
C ASP A 136 -5.65 14.30 13.25
N GLY A 137 -5.26 13.67 12.13
CA GLY A 137 -6.14 12.89 11.27
C GLY A 137 -5.36 12.17 10.17
N ILE A 138 -5.99 11.20 9.51
CA ILE A 138 -5.37 10.44 8.42
C ILE A 138 -6.36 10.15 7.29
N ILE A 139 -5.89 10.30 6.05
CA ILE A 139 -6.58 9.98 4.81
C ILE A 139 -5.80 8.85 4.12
N LEU A 140 -6.47 7.74 3.86
CA LEU A 140 -5.94 6.57 3.17
C LEU A 140 -6.63 6.44 1.81
N LEU A 141 -5.92 6.83 0.76
CA LEU A 141 -6.47 7.04 -0.58
C LEU A 141 -6.00 5.92 -1.51
N ASP A 142 -6.89 5.04 -1.95
CA ASP A 142 -6.55 3.83 -2.70
C ASP A 142 -5.33 3.11 -2.10
N ALA A 143 -5.34 2.95 -0.78
CA ALA A 143 -4.21 2.36 -0.07
C ALA A 143 -4.07 0.89 -0.47
N ASN A 144 -2.85 0.43 -0.75
CA ASN A 144 -2.61 -0.98 -1.02
C ASN A 144 -2.71 -1.81 0.27
N TYR A 145 -2.68 -3.14 0.17
CA TYR A 145 -2.77 -4.03 1.35
C TYR A 145 -1.48 -4.10 2.19
N GLY A 146 -0.51 -3.23 1.90
CA GLY A 146 0.82 -3.22 2.51
C GLY A 146 1.92 -3.68 1.58
N LEU A 147 3.14 -3.13 1.77
CA LEU A 147 4.33 -3.49 0.98
C LEU A 147 4.62 -5.00 1.08
N SER A 148 4.41 -5.59 2.25
CA SER A 148 4.57 -7.02 2.46
C SER A 148 3.51 -7.86 1.74
N THR A 149 2.24 -7.47 1.83
CA THR A 149 1.15 -8.16 1.12
C THR A 149 1.29 -8.01 -0.39
N MET A 150 1.68 -6.85 -0.89
CA MET A 150 1.93 -6.65 -2.33
C MET A 150 3.13 -7.47 -2.82
N THR A 151 4.13 -7.68 -1.95
CA THR A 151 5.24 -8.63 -2.23
C THR A 151 4.73 -10.06 -2.33
N LEU A 152 3.96 -10.55 -1.35
CA LEU A 152 3.30 -11.86 -1.39
C LEU A 152 2.49 -12.05 -2.68
N LEU A 153 1.70 -11.05 -3.06
CA LEU A 153 0.83 -11.04 -4.23
C LEU A 153 1.57 -10.90 -5.57
N SER A 154 2.88 -10.66 -5.54
CA SER A 154 3.73 -10.59 -6.71
C SER A 154 4.68 -11.78 -6.82
N LEU A 155 4.65 -12.70 -5.86
CA LEU A 155 5.44 -13.92 -5.89
C LEU A 155 5.00 -14.84 -7.04
N ASN A 156 5.98 -15.30 -7.81
CA ASN A 156 5.78 -16.44 -8.71
C ASN A 156 5.91 -17.75 -7.92
N PRO A 157 4.85 -18.54 -7.73
CA PRO A 157 4.92 -19.80 -6.98
C PRO A 157 5.59 -20.92 -7.77
N ALA A 158 5.82 -20.75 -9.08
CA ALA A 158 6.48 -21.74 -9.91
C ALA A 158 7.96 -21.94 -9.54
N ILE A 159 8.61 -20.99 -8.86
CA ILE A 159 10.04 -21.11 -8.52
C ILE A 159 10.25 -22.20 -7.43
N LEU A 160 11.05 -23.21 -7.78
CA LEU A 160 11.33 -24.37 -6.92
C LEU A 160 12.55 -24.17 -6.02
N ASP A 161 13.53 -23.38 -6.47
CA ASP A 161 14.80 -23.12 -5.77
C ASP A 161 15.16 -21.64 -5.89
N GLU A 162 15.24 -20.92 -4.76
CA GLU A 162 15.57 -19.49 -4.73
C GLU A 162 16.99 -19.19 -5.21
N ASN A 163 17.90 -20.17 -5.17
CA ASN A 163 19.26 -20.02 -5.71
C ASN A 163 19.34 -20.31 -7.22
N GLN A 164 18.28 -20.91 -7.80
CA GLN A 164 18.19 -21.27 -9.20
C GLN A 164 16.80 -20.92 -9.75
N PRO A 165 16.46 -19.62 -9.87
CA PRO A 165 15.10 -19.16 -10.19
C PRO A 165 14.56 -19.58 -11.57
N GLN A 166 15.43 -20.15 -12.41
CA GLN A 166 15.07 -20.77 -13.68
C GLN A 166 14.47 -22.18 -13.53
N LYS A 167 14.68 -22.84 -12.36
CA LYS A 167 14.03 -24.13 -12.05
C LYS A 167 12.59 -23.88 -11.62
N ARG A 168 11.65 -24.22 -12.51
CA ARG A 168 10.24 -23.88 -12.36
C ARG A 168 9.32 -25.10 -12.45
N ASP A 169 8.28 -25.10 -11.61
CA ASP A 169 7.10 -25.93 -11.79
C ASP A 169 6.18 -25.29 -12.82
N GLU A 170 6.29 -25.81 -14.02
CA GLU A 170 5.53 -25.37 -15.18
C GLU A 170 4.00 -25.54 -15.07
N SER A 171 3.51 -26.30 -14.07
CA SER A 171 2.08 -26.43 -13.76
C SER A 171 1.51 -25.23 -12.98
N LEU A 172 2.39 -24.37 -12.45
CA LEU A 172 2.07 -23.14 -11.73
C LEU A 172 2.34 -21.87 -12.55
N SER A 173 2.84 -22.00 -13.79
CA SER A 173 3.13 -20.89 -14.69
C SER A 173 1.85 -20.13 -15.07
N LEU A 174 1.76 -18.88 -14.62
CA LEU A 174 0.56 -18.04 -14.72
C LEU A 174 0.14 -17.72 -16.16
N PHE A 175 1.11 -17.57 -17.07
CA PHE A 175 0.92 -17.12 -18.45
C PHE A 175 0.61 -18.26 -19.44
N LYS A 176 0.36 -19.47 -18.95
CA LYS A 176 0.04 -20.62 -19.80
C LYS A 176 -1.44 -20.69 -20.15
N PRO A 177 -1.80 -20.87 -21.44
CA PRO A 177 -3.19 -21.08 -21.83
C PRO A 177 -3.86 -22.26 -21.12
N GLN A 178 -3.10 -23.33 -20.84
CA GLN A 178 -3.60 -24.52 -20.13
C GLN A 178 -4.06 -24.21 -18.70
N ASN A 179 -3.53 -23.15 -18.10
CA ASN A 179 -3.92 -22.70 -16.77
C ASN A 179 -5.08 -21.68 -16.80
N GLY A 180 -5.50 -21.21 -17.98
CA GLY A 180 -6.62 -20.27 -18.13
C GLY A 180 -6.21 -18.85 -18.57
N PHE A 181 -4.96 -18.63 -18.94
CA PHE A 181 -4.47 -17.34 -19.45
C PHE A 181 -4.78 -17.13 -20.94
N SER A 182 -5.01 -15.88 -21.34
CA SER A 182 -5.13 -15.43 -22.72
C SER A 182 -4.51 -14.03 -22.90
N PRO A 183 -4.21 -13.59 -24.14
CA PRO A 183 -3.68 -12.25 -24.39
C PRO A 183 -4.57 -11.08 -23.95
N THR A 184 -5.85 -11.32 -23.65
CA THR A 184 -6.83 -10.30 -23.23
C THR A 184 -7.23 -10.40 -21.76
N GLY A 185 -6.69 -11.38 -21.01
CA GLY A 185 -7.06 -11.63 -19.62
C GLY A 185 -6.96 -13.11 -19.23
N ALA A 186 -7.38 -13.45 -18.02
CA ALA A 186 -7.39 -14.82 -17.55
C ALA A 186 -8.74 -15.23 -16.94
N THR A 187 -9.00 -16.52 -16.98
CA THR A 187 -10.09 -17.19 -16.28
C THR A 187 -9.52 -18.46 -15.67
N TYR A 188 -8.89 -18.31 -14.50
CA TYR A 188 -8.27 -19.42 -13.79
C TYR A 188 -9.31 -20.40 -13.27
N THR A 189 -9.02 -21.70 -13.36
CA THR A 189 -9.89 -22.76 -12.81
C THR A 189 -9.79 -22.79 -11.28
N ALA A 190 -10.77 -23.38 -10.61
CA ALA A 190 -10.74 -23.53 -9.15
C ALA A 190 -9.51 -24.33 -8.67
N ASP A 191 -9.15 -25.40 -9.38
CA ASP A 191 -7.96 -26.21 -9.09
C ASP A 191 -6.67 -25.39 -9.21
N PHE A 192 -6.48 -24.69 -10.33
CA PHE A 192 -5.29 -23.85 -10.52
C PHE A 192 -5.24 -22.73 -9.48
N THR A 193 -6.38 -22.10 -9.17
CA THR A 193 -6.51 -21.08 -8.12
C THR A 193 -5.98 -21.59 -6.78
N GLN A 194 -6.44 -22.76 -6.34
CA GLN A 194 -6.03 -23.35 -5.07
C GLN A 194 -4.52 -23.62 -5.05
N ARG A 195 -3.98 -24.28 -6.07
CA ARG A 195 -2.54 -24.60 -6.16
C ARG A 195 -1.68 -23.35 -6.22
N PHE A 196 -2.08 -22.34 -6.99
CA PHE A 196 -1.36 -21.07 -7.11
C PHE A 196 -1.31 -20.32 -5.77
N GLN A 197 -2.45 -20.19 -5.10
CA GLN A 197 -2.54 -19.49 -3.81
C GLN A 197 -1.74 -20.21 -2.71
N GLN A 198 -1.84 -21.55 -2.63
CA GLN A 198 -1.00 -22.34 -1.72
C GLN A 198 0.48 -22.17 -2.02
N GLY A 199 0.86 -22.16 -3.30
CA GLY A 199 2.24 -21.98 -3.73
C GLY A 199 2.85 -20.65 -3.30
N ILE A 200 2.11 -19.54 -3.40
CA ILE A 200 2.64 -18.22 -2.98
C ILE A 200 2.76 -18.11 -1.46
N SER A 201 1.81 -18.70 -0.72
CA SER A 201 1.87 -18.79 0.75
C SER A 201 3.09 -19.58 1.21
N ALA A 202 3.27 -20.79 0.68
CA ALA A 202 4.41 -21.64 0.99
C ALA A 202 5.74 -20.98 0.61
N ARG A 203 5.79 -20.27 -0.53
CA ARG A 203 7.00 -19.54 -0.96
C ARG A 203 7.34 -18.40 -0.01
N MET A 204 6.36 -17.58 0.38
CA MET A 204 6.59 -16.48 1.34
C MET A 204 7.10 -17.02 2.68
N ASN A 205 6.50 -18.08 3.22
CA ASN A 205 6.95 -18.68 4.48
C ASN A 205 8.37 -19.25 4.39
N ARG A 206 8.75 -19.87 3.27
CA ARG A 206 10.14 -20.32 3.03
C ARG A 206 11.12 -19.14 3.00
N LEU A 207 10.77 -18.05 2.33
CA LEU A 207 11.58 -16.82 2.25
C LEU A 207 11.78 -16.19 3.64
N ILE A 208 10.72 -16.12 4.45
CA ILE A 208 10.78 -15.66 5.84
C ILE A 208 11.73 -16.52 6.66
N ALA A 209 11.57 -17.84 6.63
CA ALA A 209 12.41 -18.76 7.37
C ALA A 209 13.89 -18.66 6.92
N GLN A 210 14.14 -18.48 5.62
CA GLN A 210 15.49 -18.26 5.09
C GLN A 210 16.09 -16.96 5.60
N ALA A 211 15.35 -15.85 5.53
CA ALA A 211 15.80 -14.55 5.99
C ALA A 211 16.08 -14.54 7.51
N GLN A 212 15.23 -15.17 8.32
CA GLN A 212 15.45 -15.31 9.77
C GLN A 212 16.71 -16.14 10.08
N ARG A 213 16.96 -17.24 9.34
CA ARG A 213 18.22 -18.00 9.48
C ARG A 213 19.44 -17.14 9.12
N ARG A 214 19.36 -16.34 8.07
CA ARG A 214 20.44 -15.41 7.70
C ARG A 214 20.63 -14.34 8.77
N GLN A 215 19.56 -13.73 9.27
CA GLN A 215 19.63 -12.75 10.36
C GLN A 215 20.30 -13.32 11.61
N ALA A 216 19.98 -14.56 11.99
CA ALA A 216 20.62 -15.24 13.10
C ALA A 216 22.13 -15.52 12.87
N ALA A 217 22.52 -15.88 11.64
CA ALA A 217 23.93 -16.05 11.27
C ALA A 217 24.70 -14.72 11.31
N ILE A 218 24.11 -13.64 10.77
CA ILE A 218 24.66 -12.29 10.82
C ILE A 218 24.90 -11.84 12.26
N ALA A 219 23.95 -12.10 13.16
CA ALA A 219 24.06 -11.76 14.59
C ALA A 219 25.21 -12.51 15.29
N LYS A 220 25.59 -13.69 14.80
CA LYS A 220 26.75 -14.48 15.27
C LYS A 220 28.08 -14.08 14.61
N GLY A 221 28.08 -13.12 13.69
CA GLY A 221 29.26 -12.74 12.92
C GLY A 221 29.58 -13.70 11.76
N GLU A 222 28.67 -14.61 11.41
CA GLU A 222 28.78 -15.56 10.30
C GLU A 222 28.16 -14.99 8.99
N GLY A 223 27.88 -13.69 8.99
CA GLY A 223 27.31 -12.99 7.85
C GLY A 223 28.37 -12.62 6.81
N LEU A 224 27.95 -12.46 5.54
CA LEU A 224 28.75 -11.90 4.45
C LEU A 224 29.15 -10.45 4.75
N TYR A 225 28.29 -9.71 5.45
CA TYR A 225 28.58 -8.38 5.95
C TYR A 225 28.13 -8.24 7.41
N LYS A 226 28.73 -7.29 8.13
CA LYS A 226 28.38 -7.00 9.51
C LYS A 226 26.98 -6.36 9.58
N GLY A 227 26.08 -6.94 10.37
CA GLY A 227 24.79 -6.36 10.75
C GLY A 227 23.66 -6.50 9.74
N ASN A 228 23.94 -6.71 8.44
CA ASN A 228 22.93 -6.94 7.41
C ASN A 228 23.53 -7.65 6.19
N GLU A 229 22.70 -8.18 5.29
CA GLU A 229 23.13 -8.80 4.03
C GLU A 229 22.19 -8.44 2.87
N PRO A 230 22.68 -8.40 1.62
CA PRO A 230 21.82 -8.30 0.45
C PRO A 230 20.88 -9.51 0.35
N MET A 231 19.65 -9.27 -0.10
CA MET A 231 18.67 -10.30 -0.43
C MET A 231 18.01 -9.94 -1.76
N ILE A 232 18.18 -10.81 -2.76
CA ILE A 232 17.57 -10.67 -4.08
C ILE A 232 16.57 -11.81 -4.23
N ILE A 233 15.30 -11.48 -4.44
CA ILE A 233 14.23 -12.46 -4.57
C ILE A 233 13.67 -12.37 -5.98
N ALA A 234 13.85 -13.42 -6.78
CA ALA A 234 13.35 -13.47 -8.14
C ALA A 234 11.81 -13.43 -8.15
N ASP A 235 11.22 -12.75 -9.14
CA ASP A 235 9.77 -12.67 -9.33
C ASP A 235 9.00 -12.37 -8.04
N ALA A 236 9.39 -11.28 -7.39
CA ALA A 236 8.83 -10.81 -6.11
C ALA A 236 8.68 -9.28 -6.05
N HIS A 237 9.13 -8.56 -7.08
CA HIS A 237 8.99 -7.11 -7.12
C HIS A 237 7.51 -6.73 -7.15
N TYR A 238 7.08 -5.86 -6.23
CA TYR A 238 5.66 -5.62 -5.98
C TYR A 238 5.06 -4.39 -6.68
N LEU A 239 5.78 -3.80 -7.64
CA LEU A 239 5.19 -2.75 -8.47
C LEU A 239 3.97 -3.30 -9.20
N GLY A 240 2.99 -2.43 -9.43
CA GLY A 240 1.69 -2.82 -9.98
C GLY A 240 1.77 -3.72 -11.22
N MET A 241 2.77 -3.53 -12.10
CA MET A 241 2.97 -4.34 -13.31
C MET A 241 3.36 -5.82 -13.08
N ASN A 242 3.82 -6.15 -11.86
CA ASN A 242 4.30 -7.47 -11.46
C ASN A 242 3.32 -8.19 -10.52
N ASN A 243 2.22 -7.54 -10.12
CA ASN A 243 1.18 -8.22 -9.37
C ASN A 243 0.60 -9.36 -10.22
N ARG A 244 0.38 -10.52 -9.59
CA ARG A 244 0.02 -11.76 -10.27
C ARG A 244 -1.37 -12.22 -9.89
N PHE A 245 -1.98 -13.00 -10.79
CA PHE A 245 -3.24 -13.70 -10.62
C PHE A 245 -4.48 -12.79 -10.65
N TYR A 246 -4.72 -11.97 -9.63
CA TYR A 246 -5.91 -11.10 -9.61
C TYR A 246 -5.84 -9.96 -10.63
N SER A 247 -4.63 -9.55 -11.03
CA SER A 247 -4.44 -8.53 -12.06
C SER A 247 -4.88 -9.05 -13.42
N GLN A 248 -4.57 -10.31 -13.77
CA GLN A 248 -4.99 -10.95 -15.02
C GLN A 248 -6.45 -11.46 -14.98
N ASP A 249 -6.93 -11.90 -13.82
CA ASP A 249 -8.29 -12.41 -13.63
C ASP A 249 -9.15 -11.42 -12.81
N PRO A 250 -9.94 -10.56 -13.47
CA PRO A 250 -10.68 -9.50 -12.81
C PRO A 250 -11.82 -9.99 -11.93
N ARG A 251 -12.10 -11.30 -11.88
CA ARG A 251 -13.12 -11.88 -10.98
C ARG A 251 -12.67 -11.83 -9.52
N PHE A 252 -11.36 -11.84 -9.25
CA PHE A 252 -10.80 -11.76 -7.90
C PHE A 252 -10.67 -10.31 -7.44
N LEU A 253 -10.91 -10.05 -6.15
CA LEU A 253 -10.89 -8.70 -5.56
C LEU A 253 -11.74 -7.73 -6.40
N SER A 254 -12.96 -8.16 -6.71
CA SER A 254 -13.86 -7.52 -7.66
C SER A 254 -15.01 -6.77 -7.01
N ARG A 255 -15.30 -7.00 -5.73
CA ARG A 255 -16.39 -6.34 -5.03
C ARG A 255 -16.20 -6.26 -3.52
N THR A 256 -16.89 -5.32 -2.89
CA THR A 256 -17.02 -5.25 -1.44
C THR A 256 -17.91 -6.38 -0.89
N GLU A 257 -17.74 -6.69 0.39
CA GLU A 257 -18.61 -7.61 1.13
C GLU A 257 -19.94 -6.95 1.50
N GLN A 258 -19.89 -5.65 1.81
CA GLN A 258 -21.04 -4.87 2.28
C GLN A 258 -21.33 -3.68 1.36
N GLU A 259 -22.50 -3.06 1.56
CA GLU A 259 -22.89 -1.88 0.81
C GLU A 259 -22.22 -0.62 1.36
N TRP A 260 -21.66 0.20 0.48
CA TRP A 260 -20.98 1.43 0.83
C TRP A 260 -21.37 2.56 -0.13
N ASP A 261 -21.05 3.79 0.26
CA ASP A 261 -21.28 4.96 -0.58
C ASP A 261 -20.32 4.95 -1.79
N LEU A 262 -20.88 5.01 -2.99
CA LEU A 262 -20.19 5.26 -4.26
C LEU A 262 -20.40 6.70 -4.70
N LEU A 263 -19.33 7.48 -4.84
CA LEU A 263 -19.36 8.80 -5.46
C LEU A 263 -19.46 8.65 -6.97
N LYS A 264 -20.49 9.29 -7.52
CA LYS A 264 -20.75 9.40 -8.96
C LYS A 264 -20.16 10.70 -9.51
N ALA A 265 -20.00 10.78 -10.82
CA ALA A 265 -19.42 11.95 -11.50
C ALA A 265 -20.16 13.27 -11.25
N ASP A 266 -21.46 13.22 -10.93
CA ASP A 266 -22.28 14.39 -10.60
C ASP A 266 -22.19 14.81 -9.12
N GLY A 267 -21.36 14.13 -8.32
CA GLY A 267 -21.20 14.35 -6.89
C GLY A 267 -22.26 13.65 -6.02
N SER A 268 -23.22 12.94 -6.62
CA SER A 268 -24.19 12.14 -5.86
C SER A 268 -23.55 10.92 -5.23
N LYS A 269 -24.20 10.38 -4.19
CA LYS A 269 -23.78 9.16 -3.48
C LYS A 269 -24.82 8.07 -3.70
N VAL A 270 -24.37 6.91 -4.15
CA VAL A 270 -25.22 5.72 -4.28
C VAL A 270 -24.69 4.65 -3.35
N LYS A 271 -25.53 4.21 -2.39
CA LYS A 271 -25.18 3.12 -1.50
C LYS A 271 -25.49 1.78 -2.16
N GLN A 272 -24.47 0.93 -2.33
CA GLN A 272 -24.59 -0.38 -2.97
C GLN A 272 -23.37 -1.26 -2.68
N ILE A 273 -23.41 -2.55 -3.05
CA ILE A 273 -22.20 -3.36 -3.18
C ILE A 273 -21.33 -2.74 -4.27
N ILE A 274 -20.10 -2.36 -3.92
CA ILE A 274 -19.21 -1.68 -4.86
C ILE A 274 -18.49 -2.71 -5.69
N HIS A 275 -18.60 -2.60 -7.02
CA HIS A 275 -17.87 -3.43 -7.97
C HIS A 275 -16.73 -2.63 -8.59
N THR A 276 -15.59 -3.29 -8.82
CA THR A 276 -14.53 -2.73 -9.66
C THR A 276 -14.98 -2.69 -11.11
N VAL A 277 -14.56 -1.66 -11.84
CA VAL A 277 -14.70 -1.53 -13.30
C VAL A 277 -13.39 -1.84 -14.02
N ARG A 278 -12.36 -2.30 -13.30
CA ARG A 278 -11.02 -2.52 -13.87
C ARG A 278 -11.03 -3.62 -14.95
N PRO A 279 -10.32 -3.43 -16.07
CA PRO A 279 -10.04 -4.52 -16.99
C PRO A 279 -8.96 -5.46 -16.42
N ALA A 280 -8.76 -6.59 -17.10
CA ALA A 280 -7.58 -7.42 -16.89
C ALA A 280 -6.30 -6.64 -17.26
N LYS A 281 -5.26 -6.75 -16.43
CA LYS A 281 -3.95 -6.10 -16.62
C LYS A 281 -2.81 -7.08 -16.45
N ASN A 282 -1.58 -6.59 -16.60
CA ASN A 282 -0.34 -7.34 -16.43
C ASN A 282 -0.24 -8.57 -17.34
N LEU A 283 -0.69 -8.44 -18.58
CA LEU A 283 -0.79 -9.55 -19.55
C LEU A 283 0.55 -9.92 -20.22
N LYS A 284 1.63 -9.20 -19.90
CA LYS A 284 2.98 -9.48 -20.40
C LYS A 284 3.75 -10.29 -19.37
N ASP A 285 4.27 -11.44 -19.80
CA ASP A 285 5.20 -12.25 -19.02
C ASP A 285 6.53 -11.49 -18.82
N ARG A 286 6.97 -11.42 -17.56
CA ARG A 286 8.22 -10.77 -17.12
C ARG A 286 9.05 -11.71 -16.25
N ASP A 287 8.69 -12.98 -16.18
CA ASP A 287 9.26 -13.92 -15.22
C ASP A 287 10.76 -14.12 -15.47
N GLY A 288 11.56 -14.02 -14.42
CA GLY A 288 13.02 -14.18 -14.46
C GLY A 288 13.79 -12.95 -14.88
N ASP A 289 13.12 -11.83 -15.16
CA ASP A 289 13.80 -10.56 -15.45
C ASP A 289 14.33 -9.92 -14.16
N PHE A 290 15.66 -9.80 -14.05
CA PHE A 290 16.31 -9.21 -12.89
C PHE A 290 15.94 -7.74 -12.66
N ASN A 291 15.78 -6.97 -13.73
CA ASN A 291 15.59 -5.53 -13.62
C ASN A 291 14.16 -5.17 -13.21
N THR A 292 13.19 -5.90 -13.74
CA THR A 292 11.76 -5.58 -13.62
C THR A 292 11.01 -6.47 -12.65
N SER A 293 11.44 -7.73 -12.42
CA SER A 293 10.68 -8.69 -11.62
C SER A 293 11.34 -9.09 -10.30
N ALA A 294 12.66 -8.90 -10.14
CA ALA A 294 13.35 -9.23 -8.90
C ALA A 294 13.20 -8.12 -7.85
N LEU A 295 12.84 -8.52 -6.63
CA LEU A 295 12.90 -7.66 -5.45
C LEU A 295 14.36 -7.57 -4.99
N LYS A 296 14.93 -6.37 -5.00
CA LYS A 296 16.33 -6.12 -4.59
C LYS A 296 16.32 -5.37 -3.26
N THR A 297 16.68 -6.08 -2.19
CA THR A 297 16.58 -5.55 -0.83
C THR A 297 17.70 -6.11 0.06
N SER A 298 17.52 -6.05 1.39
CA SER A 298 18.39 -6.66 2.38
C SER A 298 17.62 -7.66 3.25
N VAL A 299 18.32 -8.53 3.97
CA VAL A 299 17.70 -9.48 4.91
C VAL A 299 16.85 -8.75 5.94
N ASN A 300 17.37 -7.68 6.54
CA ASN A 300 16.62 -6.91 7.55
C ASN A 300 15.41 -6.20 6.93
N SER A 301 15.61 -5.48 5.80
CA SER A 301 14.52 -4.78 5.11
C SER A 301 13.42 -5.74 4.64
N PHE A 302 13.78 -6.94 4.18
CA PHE A 302 12.79 -7.97 3.84
C PHE A 302 11.93 -8.32 5.06
N LEU A 303 12.54 -8.65 6.20
CA LEU A 303 11.82 -9.04 7.41
C LEU A 303 10.96 -7.90 7.99
N THR A 304 11.42 -6.65 7.94
CA THR A 304 10.69 -5.51 8.51
C THR A 304 9.64 -4.91 7.58
N THR A 305 9.85 -5.01 6.26
CA THR A 305 9.07 -4.24 5.27
C THR A 305 8.26 -5.11 4.32
N PHE A 306 8.80 -6.26 3.89
CA PHE A 306 8.28 -7.06 2.77
C PHE A 306 7.75 -8.44 3.17
N ALA A 307 8.01 -8.87 4.39
CA ALA A 307 7.57 -10.15 4.92
C ALA A 307 6.17 -10.05 5.57
N ILE A 308 5.33 -11.04 5.30
CA ILE A 308 4.03 -11.26 5.97
C ILE A 308 3.79 -12.76 6.10
N ARG A 309 3.34 -13.21 7.28
CA ARG A 309 3.01 -14.62 7.50
C ARG A 309 1.66 -14.96 6.92
N THR A 310 1.55 -16.20 6.42
CA THR A 310 0.31 -16.77 5.93
C THR A 310 0.15 -18.20 6.45
N ASP A 311 -1.08 -18.62 6.68
CA ASP A 311 -1.43 -20.00 6.98
C ASP A 311 -1.59 -20.77 5.67
N GLU A 312 -0.64 -21.66 5.36
CA GLU A 312 -0.61 -22.43 4.10
C GLU A 312 -1.87 -23.28 3.87
N LYS A 313 -2.62 -23.62 4.92
CA LYS A 313 -3.84 -24.42 4.79
C LYS A 313 -5.06 -23.59 4.45
N THR A 314 -5.10 -22.34 4.89
CA THR A 314 -6.29 -21.47 4.79
C THR A 314 -6.06 -20.24 3.92
N PHE A 315 -4.82 -19.98 3.50
CA PHE A 315 -4.49 -18.84 2.67
C PHE A 315 -5.20 -18.91 1.33
N GLY A 316 -5.86 -17.82 0.99
CA GLY A 316 -6.48 -17.64 -0.30
C GLY A 316 -7.11 -16.26 -0.44
N TYR A 317 -7.60 -15.96 -1.63
CA TYR A 317 -8.39 -14.76 -1.87
C TYR A 317 -9.39 -15.02 -2.99
N ASN A 318 -10.53 -14.32 -2.91
CA ASN A 318 -11.68 -14.52 -3.78
C ASN A 318 -12.19 -13.17 -4.31
N GLN A 319 -13.48 -13.05 -4.62
CA GLN A 319 -14.08 -11.82 -5.12
C GLN A 319 -14.03 -10.64 -4.12
N SER A 320 -14.05 -10.90 -2.81
CA SER A 320 -14.30 -9.86 -1.80
C SER A 320 -13.29 -9.81 -0.66
N GLY A 321 -12.25 -10.64 -0.69
CA GLY A 321 -11.19 -10.52 0.29
C GLY A 321 -10.25 -11.72 0.36
N PHE A 322 -9.58 -11.80 1.49
CA PHE A 322 -8.50 -12.73 1.80
C PHE A 322 -8.88 -13.62 2.98
N THR A 323 -8.33 -14.83 2.99
CA THR A 323 -8.31 -15.75 4.12
C THR A 323 -6.86 -16.15 4.44
N GLY A 324 -6.59 -16.58 5.67
CA GLY A 324 -5.28 -17.12 6.07
C GLY A 324 -4.10 -16.15 6.03
N VAL A 325 -4.35 -14.83 6.06
CA VAL A 325 -3.28 -13.81 6.20
C VAL A 325 -3.17 -13.38 7.65
N ASP A 326 -1.97 -13.47 8.21
CA ASP A 326 -1.65 -12.90 9.53
C ASP A 326 -1.26 -11.43 9.35
N TRP A 327 -2.27 -10.55 9.28
CA TRP A 327 -2.07 -9.11 9.07
C TRP A 327 -1.21 -8.46 10.14
N ASP A 328 -1.24 -8.99 11.37
CA ASP A 328 -0.52 -8.41 12.49
C ASP A 328 0.97 -8.81 12.47
N SER A 329 1.36 -9.84 11.71
CA SER A 329 2.76 -10.29 11.61
C SER A 329 3.74 -9.27 11.00
N THR A 330 3.24 -8.25 10.30
CA THR A 330 4.05 -7.30 9.54
C THR A 330 3.89 -5.88 10.05
N GLN A 331 4.87 -5.02 9.79
CA GLN A 331 4.79 -3.60 10.13
C GLN A 331 4.04 -2.78 9.08
N THR A 332 3.97 -3.27 7.86
CA THR A 332 3.51 -2.51 6.70
C THR A 332 2.09 -2.87 6.26
N SER A 333 1.28 -3.50 7.11
CA SER A 333 -0.14 -3.75 6.81
C SER A 333 -1.01 -2.60 7.32
N PRO A 334 -1.68 -1.83 6.45
CA PRO A 334 -2.61 -0.80 6.90
C PRO A 334 -3.80 -1.40 7.64
N ILE A 335 -4.22 -2.62 7.31
CA ILE A 335 -5.32 -3.34 7.98
C ILE A 335 -4.98 -3.60 9.46
N SER A 336 -3.73 -3.95 9.77
CA SER A 336 -3.25 -4.10 11.15
C SER A 336 -3.04 -2.75 11.81
N ALA A 337 -2.35 -1.82 11.15
CA ALA A 337 -1.95 -0.55 11.74
C ALA A 337 -3.15 0.30 12.22
N VAL A 338 -4.25 0.32 11.47
CA VAL A 338 -5.44 1.12 11.80
C VAL A 338 -6.17 0.66 13.06
N LYS A 339 -5.88 -0.56 13.57
CA LYS A 339 -6.39 -1.02 14.87
C LYS A 339 -5.87 -0.17 16.04
N GLY A 340 -4.74 0.51 15.86
CA GLY A 340 -4.17 1.40 16.88
C GLY A 340 -4.44 2.89 16.67
N ILE A 341 -5.03 3.29 15.54
CA ILE A 341 -5.27 4.70 15.20
C ILE A 341 -6.61 5.17 15.80
N ARG A 342 -6.59 6.26 16.56
CA ARG A 342 -7.79 6.83 17.20
C ARG A 342 -8.23 8.17 16.62
N VAL A 343 -7.33 8.89 15.94
CA VAL A 343 -7.67 10.14 15.26
C VAL A 343 -8.67 9.89 14.11
N PRO A 344 -9.38 10.92 13.65
CA PRO A 344 -10.29 10.78 12.51
C PRO A 344 -9.63 10.15 11.29
N LEU A 345 -10.33 9.21 10.67
CA LEU A 345 -9.85 8.41 9.55
C LEU A 345 -10.81 8.53 8.36
N LEU A 346 -10.28 8.93 7.20
CA LEU A 346 -10.94 8.75 5.92
C LEU A 346 -10.23 7.65 5.14
N THR A 347 -10.98 6.68 4.64
CA THR A 347 -10.45 5.74 3.64
C THR A 347 -11.30 5.77 2.37
N MET A 348 -10.65 5.77 1.22
CA MET A 348 -11.30 5.87 -0.08
C MET A 348 -10.77 4.81 -1.04
N GLY A 349 -11.65 4.14 -1.78
CA GLY A 349 -11.27 3.17 -2.82
C GLY A 349 -11.61 3.63 -4.23
N MET A 350 -10.74 3.36 -5.20
CA MET A 350 -10.88 3.80 -6.60
C MET A 350 -11.30 2.64 -7.50
N THR A 351 -12.54 2.61 -7.98
CA THR A 351 -13.10 1.37 -8.57
C THR A 351 -12.45 0.94 -9.89
N GLY A 352 -11.64 1.80 -10.54
CA GLY A 352 -10.81 1.45 -11.69
C GLY A 352 -9.50 0.72 -11.35
N ASN A 353 -9.27 0.40 -10.08
CA ASN A 353 -8.12 -0.39 -9.62
C ASN A 353 -8.55 -1.53 -8.67
N TRP A 354 -7.67 -2.52 -8.44
CA TRP A 354 -7.87 -3.62 -7.51
C TRP A 354 -7.60 -3.27 -6.04
N GLU A 355 -6.82 -2.21 -5.77
CA GLU A 355 -6.50 -1.73 -4.43
C GLU A 355 -7.72 -1.10 -3.74
N PHE A 356 -8.76 -0.72 -4.50
CA PHE A 356 -9.99 -0.14 -3.98
C PHE A 356 -10.55 -0.92 -2.79
N LEU A 357 -10.50 -2.25 -2.86
CA LEU A 357 -11.11 -3.14 -1.88
C LEU A 357 -10.35 -3.16 -0.54
N ALA A 358 -9.09 -2.74 -0.52
CA ALA A 358 -8.35 -2.60 0.75
C ALA A 358 -9.04 -1.57 1.66
N ALA A 359 -9.70 -0.56 1.10
CA ALA A 359 -10.42 0.47 1.85
C ALA A 359 -11.52 -0.14 2.76
N GLU A 360 -12.25 -1.15 2.29
CA GLU A 360 -13.27 -1.83 3.11
C GLU A 360 -12.64 -2.53 4.31
N LYS A 361 -11.56 -3.30 4.10
CA LYS A 361 -10.90 -4.04 5.18
C LYS A 361 -10.19 -3.12 6.18
N ILE A 362 -9.59 -2.03 5.68
CA ILE A 362 -9.04 -0.95 6.50
C ILE A 362 -10.13 -0.35 7.40
N TYR A 363 -11.26 0.04 6.82
CA TYR A 363 -12.37 0.63 7.58
C TYR A 363 -12.92 -0.32 8.65
N GLN A 364 -13.12 -1.59 8.29
CA GLN A 364 -13.67 -2.60 9.20
C GLN A 364 -12.74 -2.85 10.41
N ASN A 365 -11.42 -2.75 10.23
CA ASN A 365 -10.45 -2.98 11.30
C ASN A 365 -10.05 -1.71 12.08
N ALA A 366 -10.42 -0.53 11.59
CA ALA A 366 -10.03 0.73 12.23
C ALA A 366 -10.69 0.92 13.61
N ALA A 367 -9.88 1.29 14.61
CA ALA A 367 -10.34 1.59 15.97
C ALA A 367 -10.86 3.03 16.16
N SER A 368 -10.58 3.91 15.20
CA SER A 368 -11.10 5.28 15.18
C SER A 368 -12.62 5.28 15.23
N GLN A 369 -13.18 6.11 16.11
CA GLN A 369 -14.62 6.28 16.25
C GLN A 369 -15.17 7.26 15.20
N ASP A 370 -14.34 8.18 14.73
CA ASP A 370 -14.65 9.08 13.62
C ASP A 370 -13.99 8.54 12.36
N LYS A 371 -14.67 7.59 11.71
CA LYS A 371 -14.17 6.97 10.48
C LYS A 371 -15.19 7.05 9.36
N THR A 372 -14.71 7.38 8.16
CA THR A 372 -15.51 7.46 6.93
C THR A 372 -14.91 6.53 5.87
N LEU A 373 -15.76 5.78 5.16
CA LEU A 373 -15.42 4.99 3.98
C LEU A 373 -16.29 5.43 2.81
N VAL A 374 -15.68 5.64 1.65
CA VAL A 374 -16.37 5.95 0.41
C VAL A 374 -15.59 5.43 -0.79
N PHE A 375 -16.24 5.19 -1.92
CA PHE A 375 -15.60 4.75 -3.15
C PHE A 375 -15.83 5.77 -4.26
N VAL A 376 -14.90 5.88 -5.20
CA VAL A 376 -15.03 6.79 -6.36
C VAL A 376 -15.18 5.96 -7.62
N GLU A 377 -16.32 6.14 -8.30
CA GLU A 377 -16.62 5.39 -9.50
C GLU A 377 -15.65 5.75 -10.63
N GLY A 378 -15.03 4.71 -11.22
CA GLY A 378 -14.18 4.84 -12.40
C GLY A 378 -12.86 5.56 -12.17
N ALA A 379 -12.55 5.99 -10.94
CA ALA A 379 -11.24 6.52 -10.61
C ALA A 379 -10.19 5.43 -10.80
N SER A 380 -9.11 5.73 -11.51
CA SER A 380 -7.94 4.88 -11.59
C SER A 380 -7.14 4.94 -10.30
N HIS A 381 -6.09 4.11 -10.22
CA HIS A 381 -5.15 4.17 -9.10
C HIS A 381 -4.54 5.57 -8.93
N LEU A 382 -4.28 6.31 -10.02
CA LEU A 382 -3.77 7.67 -9.93
C LEU A 382 -4.87 8.74 -9.81
N ILE A 383 -6.07 8.32 -9.43
CA ILE A 383 -7.26 9.15 -9.15
C ILE A 383 -7.85 9.81 -10.40
N THR A 384 -7.14 9.80 -11.52
CA THR A 384 -7.64 10.21 -12.83
C THR A 384 -8.68 9.21 -13.37
N PRO A 385 -9.56 9.62 -14.31
CA PRO A 385 -10.57 8.73 -14.86
C PRO A 385 -9.94 7.52 -15.55
N CYS A 386 -10.41 6.32 -15.24
CA CYS A 386 -10.00 5.09 -15.89
C CYS A 386 -10.62 4.99 -17.28
N LYS A 387 -10.00 5.63 -18.28
CA LYS A 387 -10.50 5.64 -19.66
C LYS A 387 -10.66 4.23 -20.27
N GLU A 388 -9.79 3.30 -19.90
CA GLU A 388 -9.87 1.90 -20.36
C GLU A 388 -11.00 1.11 -19.69
N CYS A 389 -11.60 1.64 -18.62
CA CYS A 389 -12.75 1.06 -17.93
C CYS A 389 -14.09 1.58 -18.50
N GLU A 390 -14.08 2.59 -19.36
CA GLU A 390 -15.29 3.25 -19.88
C GLU A 390 -15.98 2.41 -20.96
N ASN A 391 -17.30 2.25 -20.85
CA ASN A 391 -18.14 1.73 -21.94
C ASN A 391 -18.46 2.83 -22.96
N VAL A 392 -18.59 4.07 -22.47
CA VAL A 392 -18.81 5.27 -23.27
C VAL A 392 -17.81 6.33 -22.84
N ALA A 393 -17.17 7.00 -23.80
CA ALA A 393 -16.15 8.00 -23.50
C ALA A 393 -16.67 9.09 -22.54
N GLY A 394 -15.95 9.30 -21.44
CA GLY A 394 -16.31 10.28 -20.40
C GLY A 394 -17.33 9.81 -19.38
N GLU A 395 -17.69 8.52 -19.35
CA GLU A 395 -18.66 7.92 -18.40
C GLU A 395 -18.42 8.32 -16.94
N PHE A 396 -17.15 8.43 -16.52
CA PHE A 396 -16.79 8.69 -15.13
C PHE A 396 -16.53 10.16 -14.80
N GLY A 397 -16.63 11.06 -15.79
CA GLY A 397 -16.42 12.50 -15.61
C GLY A 397 -15.04 12.85 -15.03
N ASP A 398 -15.00 13.86 -14.16
CA ASP A 398 -13.78 14.30 -13.47
C ASP A 398 -13.67 13.63 -12.09
N THR A 399 -13.02 12.47 -12.05
CA THR A 399 -12.79 11.71 -10.83
C THR A 399 -11.80 12.41 -9.88
N VAL A 400 -10.90 13.26 -10.40
CA VAL A 400 -9.96 14.04 -9.58
C VAL A 400 -10.75 15.06 -8.77
N LYS A 401 -11.58 15.87 -9.44
CA LYS A 401 -12.46 16.82 -8.79
C LYS A 401 -13.39 16.14 -7.78
N THR A 402 -14.05 15.06 -8.19
CA THR A 402 -14.98 14.29 -7.33
C THR A 402 -14.28 13.82 -6.04
N THR A 403 -13.06 13.31 -6.16
CA THR A 403 -12.27 12.82 -5.03
C THR A 403 -11.89 13.96 -4.08
N TYR A 404 -11.30 15.05 -4.61
CA TYR A 404 -10.77 16.12 -3.77
C TYR A 404 -11.82 17.07 -3.22
N ASP A 405 -12.98 17.19 -3.88
CA ASP A 405 -14.15 17.87 -3.30
C ASP A 405 -14.62 17.14 -2.06
N PHE A 406 -14.79 15.81 -2.12
CA PHE A 406 -15.18 15.02 -0.96
C PHE A 406 -14.15 15.11 0.17
N ILE A 407 -12.85 15.01 -0.14
CA ILE A 407 -11.79 15.18 0.87
C ILE A 407 -11.86 16.58 1.49
N GLY A 408 -12.05 17.62 0.69
CA GLY A 408 -12.18 19.00 1.16
C GLY A 408 -13.37 19.20 2.11
N ASP A 409 -14.51 18.58 1.80
CA ASP A 409 -15.70 18.60 2.65
C ASP A 409 -15.51 17.81 3.95
N TRP A 410 -14.83 16.65 3.88
CA TRP A 410 -14.51 15.85 5.05
C TRP A 410 -13.55 16.60 5.99
N LEU A 411 -12.50 17.22 5.46
CA LEU A 411 -11.56 18.07 6.21
C LEU A 411 -12.24 19.31 6.79
N GLY A 412 -13.26 19.84 6.12
CA GLY A 412 -14.04 20.98 6.61
C GLY A 412 -14.73 20.74 7.96
N ARG A 413 -14.87 19.49 8.40
CA ARG A 413 -15.45 19.11 9.70
C ARG A 413 -14.51 19.32 10.88
N PHE A 414 -13.21 19.55 10.63
CA PHE A 414 -12.19 19.79 11.67
C PHE A 414 -12.14 21.25 12.16
N HIS A 415 -13.05 22.11 11.67
CA HIS A 415 -13.13 23.53 11.99
C HIS A 415 -13.95 23.85 13.23
#